data_AF-A0A546XGF5-F1
#
_entry.id   AF-A0A546XGF5-F1
#
_cell.length_a   1.000
_cell.length_b   1.000
_cell.length_c   1.000
_cell.angle_alpha   90.00
_cell.angle_beta   90.00
_cell.angle_gamma   90.00
#
_symmetry.space_group_name_H-M   'P 1'
#
loop_
_entity.id
_entity.type
_entity.pdbx_description
1 polymer ?
#
loop_
_entity_poly.entity_id
_entity_poly.type
_entity_poly.pdbx_seq_one_letter_code
_entity_poly.pdbx_strand_id
1 'polypeptide(L)'
;MSQNSKEALAVNSKEHVEKAITTAQKHSFAKAPSQKVGAIQKLVGQLTTAEPYNHNGFVWAKRPQAWWVSTLGFSVETFRRLISKPPFVRECVLDPDTGKKVTLIREGVYGVKTKKHVQNILAKIWLSKTGRRINGAQYGHLGGLADEWGMEKAPEIFKLVLNDVPAFMAGAKIQIALLGDEGYFRYYDDFPPTSFILRFNSVGIEMHLMKEQKAYSAKSSQKTLSTLTHIK
;
A
#
# COMPACT_ATOMS: atom_id res chain seq x y z
N MET A 1 -29.42 -6.81 17.05
CA MET A 1 -28.41 -7.50 16.23
C MET A 1 -28.11 -8.85 16.88
N SER A 2 -28.40 -9.95 16.18
CA SER A 2 -28.35 -11.33 16.71
C SER A 2 -26.92 -11.78 17.00
N GLN A 3 -26.72 -12.48 18.13
CA GLN A 3 -25.45 -13.09 18.54
C GLN A 3 -24.85 -13.99 17.44
N ASN A 4 -25.69 -14.61 16.61
CA ASN A 4 -25.27 -15.49 15.51
C ASN A 4 -24.50 -14.73 14.39
N SER A 5 -24.71 -13.41 14.24
CA SER A 5 -23.96 -12.63 13.24
C SER A 5 -22.51 -12.33 13.68
N LYS A 6 -22.25 -12.26 14.99
CA LYS A 6 -20.90 -11.98 15.52
C LYS A 6 -20.00 -13.21 15.43
N GLU A 7 -20.52 -14.42 15.62
CA GLU A 7 -19.73 -15.65 15.49
C GLU A 7 -19.30 -15.92 14.04
N ALA A 8 -20.18 -15.70 13.06
CA ALA A 8 -19.86 -15.91 11.65
C ALA A 8 -18.71 -15.00 11.14
N LEU A 9 -18.64 -13.75 11.64
CA LEU A 9 -17.54 -12.82 11.33
C LEU A 9 -16.21 -13.22 11.98
N ALA A 10 -16.23 -13.84 13.16
CA ALA A 10 -15.03 -14.27 13.87
C ALA A 10 -14.39 -15.53 13.27
N VAL A 11 -15.18 -16.43 12.69
CA VAL A 11 -14.66 -17.64 12.03
C VAL A 11 -13.94 -17.29 10.73
N ASN A 12 -14.49 -16.36 9.94
CA ASN A 12 -13.91 -16.00 8.63
C ASN A 12 -12.58 -15.24 8.75
N SER A 13 -12.38 -14.47 9.83
CA SER A 13 -11.11 -13.76 10.06
C SER A 13 -9.97 -14.71 10.44
N LYS A 14 -10.23 -15.77 11.21
CA LYS A 14 -9.21 -16.78 11.58
C LYS A 14 -8.71 -17.57 10.37
N GLU A 15 -9.61 -17.95 9.46
CA GLU A 15 -9.26 -18.75 8.29
C GLU A 15 -8.36 -18.00 7.30
N HIS A 16 -8.56 -16.67 7.16
CA HIS A 16 -7.69 -15.82 6.35
C HIS A 16 -6.29 -15.63 6.96
N VAL A 17 -6.20 -15.54 8.29
CA VAL A 17 -4.92 -15.42 8.99
C VAL A 17 -4.13 -16.73 8.88
N GLU A 18 -4.75 -17.89 9.07
CA GLU A 18 -4.08 -19.19 8.93
C GLU A 18 -3.58 -19.43 7.51
N LYS A 19 -4.38 -19.16 6.47
CA LYS A 19 -3.96 -19.33 5.07
C LYS A 19 -2.78 -18.42 4.69
N ALA A 20 -2.71 -17.20 5.24
CA ALA A 20 -1.56 -16.31 5.05
C ALA A 20 -0.28 -16.86 5.72
N ILE A 21 -0.42 -17.45 6.91
CA ILE A 21 0.68 -18.09 7.63
C ILE A 21 1.17 -19.34 6.88
N THR A 22 0.26 -20.19 6.36
CA THR A 22 0.63 -21.41 5.64
C THR A 22 1.32 -21.11 4.31
N THR A 23 0.93 -20.04 3.61
CA THR A 23 1.58 -19.64 2.34
C THR A 23 2.99 -19.12 2.57
N ALA A 24 3.23 -18.39 3.67
CA ALA A 24 4.57 -18.00 4.08
C ALA A 24 5.44 -19.20 4.51
N GLN A 25 4.82 -20.24 5.10
CA GLN A 25 5.51 -21.47 5.50
C GLN A 25 5.78 -22.42 4.32
N LYS A 26 4.93 -22.50 3.29
CA LYS A 26 5.17 -23.43 2.16
C LYS A 26 6.35 -23.05 1.24
N HIS A 27 6.85 -21.82 1.30
CA HIS A 27 8.10 -21.43 0.65
C HIS A 27 9.35 -21.66 1.52
N SER A 28 9.23 -22.28 2.70
CA SER A 28 10.34 -22.54 3.63
C SER A 28 11.04 -23.90 3.45
N PHE A 29 10.93 -24.54 2.28
CA PHE A 29 11.89 -25.58 1.88
C PHE A 29 13.25 -24.92 1.60
N ALA A 30 13.87 -24.45 2.68
CA ALA A 30 14.92 -23.44 2.69
C ALA A 30 16.25 -24.10 2.35
N LYS A 31 16.68 -23.90 1.09
CA LYS A 31 18.10 -23.93 0.77
C LYS A 31 18.83 -23.08 1.82
N ALA A 32 19.85 -23.65 2.45
CA ALA A 32 20.63 -22.97 3.47
C ALA A 32 20.98 -21.54 3.00
N PRO A 33 20.77 -20.51 3.85
CA PRO A 33 21.03 -19.14 3.44
C PRO A 33 22.48 -19.04 3.00
N SER A 34 22.72 -18.35 1.88
CA SER A 34 24.09 -18.16 1.40
C SER A 34 24.95 -17.52 2.49
N GLN A 35 26.24 -17.83 2.54
CA GLN A 35 27.19 -17.26 3.51
C GLN A 35 27.10 -15.72 3.57
N LYS A 36 26.86 -15.06 2.43
CA LYS A 36 26.68 -13.61 2.34
C LYS A 36 25.43 -13.10 3.06
N VAL A 37 24.32 -13.84 2.99
CA VAL A 37 23.08 -13.51 3.74
C VAL A 37 23.34 -13.64 5.24
N GLY A 38 23.97 -14.74 5.68
CA GLY A 38 24.33 -14.93 7.08
C GLY A 38 25.26 -13.83 7.63
N ALA A 39 26.21 -13.35 6.81
CA ALA A 39 27.07 -12.23 7.18
C ALA A 39 26.29 -10.91 7.39
N ILE A 40 25.33 -10.61 6.50
CA ILE A 40 24.45 -9.44 6.66
C ILE A 40 23.60 -9.57 7.92
N GLN A 41 22.99 -10.73 8.15
CA GLN A 41 22.15 -10.98 9.32
C GLN A 41 22.90 -10.73 10.62
N LYS A 42 24.09 -11.36 10.76
CA LYS A 42 24.96 -11.17 11.92
C LYS A 42 25.28 -9.69 12.16
N LEU A 43 25.63 -8.95 11.10
CA LEU A 43 25.97 -7.53 11.22
C LEU A 43 24.76 -6.65 11.56
N VAL A 44 23.59 -6.93 10.98
CA VAL A 44 22.34 -6.23 11.29
C VAL A 44 21.95 -6.46 12.76
N GLY A 45 22.04 -7.70 13.26
CA GLY A 45 21.77 -8.02 14.66
C GLY A 45 22.72 -7.30 15.61
N GLN A 46 24.03 -7.29 15.31
CA GLN A 46 25.02 -6.56 16.10
C GLN A 46 24.73 -5.06 16.17
N LEU A 47 24.45 -4.42 15.03
CA LEU A 47 24.16 -2.98 14.96
C LEU A 47 22.84 -2.62 15.65
N THR A 48 21.83 -3.48 15.52
CA THR A 48 20.53 -3.26 16.16
C THR A 48 20.65 -3.30 17.69
N THR A 49 21.55 -4.14 18.22
CA THR A 49 21.84 -4.21 19.66
C THR A 49 22.71 -3.05 20.14
N ALA A 50 23.73 -2.66 19.36
CA ALA A 50 24.68 -1.62 19.75
C ALA A 50 24.11 -0.20 19.62
N GLU A 51 23.38 0.07 18.53
CA GLU A 51 22.85 1.38 18.19
C GLU A 51 21.42 1.25 17.61
N PRO A 52 20.42 0.94 18.46
CA PRO A 52 19.05 0.76 18.00
C PRO A 52 18.48 2.05 17.41
N TYR A 53 18.02 2.00 16.16
CA TYR A 53 17.32 3.12 15.51
C TYR A 53 15.82 2.83 15.38
N ASN A 54 15.00 3.60 16.10
CA ASN A 54 13.54 3.45 16.06
C ASN A 54 12.94 4.19 14.85
N HIS A 55 12.25 3.46 13.97
CA HIS A 55 11.54 4.04 12.82
C HIS A 55 10.26 3.27 12.51
N ASN A 56 9.14 3.98 12.42
CA ASN A 56 7.80 3.41 12.18
C ASN A 56 7.43 2.26 13.13
N GLY A 57 7.83 2.35 14.41
CA GLY A 57 7.55 1.32 15.43
C GLY A 57 8.43 0.07 15.34
N PHE A 58 9.47 0.08 14.51
CA PHE A 58 10.45 -1.01 14.42
C PHE A 58 11.85 -0.52 14.78
N VAL A 59 12.71 -1.44 15.22
CA VAL A 59 14.14 -1.18 15.44
C VAL A 59 14.92 -1.58 14.19
N TRP A 60 15.83 -0.72 13.76
CA TRP A 60 16.60 -0.86 12.53
C TRP A 60 18.09 -0.69 12.76
N ALA A 61 18.89 -1.35 11.94
CA ALA A 61 20.28 -0.98 11.71
C ALA A 61 20.33 0.17 10.68
N LYS A 62 20.80 1.35 11.10
CA LYS A 62 20.90 2.57 10.27
C LYS A 62 22.35 2.83 9.85
N ARG A 63 22.65 2.68 8.55
CA ARG A 63 23.96 3.05 7.97
C ARG A 63 23.85 3.49 6.50
N PRO A 64 24.76 4.33 5.98
CA PRO A 64 24.88 4.60 4.55
C PRO A 64 25.18 3.33 3.73
N GLN A 65 24.71 3.25 2.49
CA GLN A 65 24.93 2.05 1.65
C GLN A 65 26.42 1.77 1.37
N ALA A 66 27.23 2.82 1.22
CA ALA A 66 28.68 2.69 1.04
C ALA A 66 29.37 2.02 2.23
N TRP A 67 28.90 2.29 3.45
CA TRP A 67 29.43 1.67 4.66
C TRP A 67 29.19 0.15 4.66
N TRP A 68 27.96 -0.28 4.37
CA TRP A 68 27.64 -1.72 4.30
C TRP A 68 28.51 -2.48 3.29
N VAL A 69 28.70 -1.90 2.11
CA VAL A 69 29.48 -2.47 1.00
C VAL A 69 30.95 -2.60 1.38
N SER A 70 31.53 -1.56 1.99
CA SER A 70 32.91 -1.57 2.49
C SER A 70 33.11 -2.61 3.60
N THR A 71 32.23 -2.63 4.61
CA THR A 71 32.33 -3.55 5.75
C THR A 71 32.16 -5.02 5.36
N LEU A 72 31.29 -5.32 4.40
CA LEU A 72 31.00 -6.70 3.97
C LEU A 72 31.89 -7.18 2.81
N GLY A 73 32.61 -6.27 2.14
CA GLY A 73 33.39 -6.58 0.95
C GLY A 73 32.54 -7.01 -0.26
N PHE A 74 31.32 -6.50 -0.38
CA PHE A 74 30.40 -6.82 -1.49
C PHE A 74 30.38 -5.69 -2.52
N SER A 75 29.90 -5.96 -3.74
CA SER A 75 29.47 -4.87 -4.63
C SER A 75 28.14 -4.27 -4.18
N VAL A 76 27.89 -3.01 -4.54
CA VAL A 76 26.65 -2.28 -4.23
C VAL A 76 25.43 -3.04 -4.76
N GLU A 77 25.51 -3.56 -5.99
CA GLU A 77 24.46 -4.34 -6.65
C GLU A 77 24.20 -5.65 -5.94
N THR A 78 25.26 -6.35 -5.53
CA THR A 78 25.15 -7.62 -4.79
C THR A 78 24.44 -7.38 -3.48
N PHE A 79 24.88 -6.38 -2.72
CA PHE A 79 24.24 -6.01 -1.46
C PHE A 79 22.76 -5.68 -1.68
N ARG A 80 22.45 -4.77 -2.61
CA ARG A 80 21.06 -4.37 -2.94
C ARG A 80 20.19 -5.56 -3.33
N ARG A 81 20.72 -6.50 -4.12
CA ARG A 81 20.03 -7.72 -4.55
C ARG A 81 19.70 -8.63 -3.37
N LEU A 82 20.63 -8.78 -2.42
CA LEU A 82 20.44 -9.61 -1.23
C LEU A 82 19.39 -8.99 -0.28
N ILE A 83 19.52 -7.70 0.03
CA ILE A 83 18.60 -7.02 0.98
C ILE A 83 17.22 -6.70 0.40
N SER A 84 17.01 -6.92 -0.91
CA SER A 84 15.70 -6.80 -1.55
C SER A 84 14.88 -8.09 -1.48
N LYS A 85 15.45 -9.17 -0.92
CA LYS A 85 14.79 -10.47 -0.76
C LYS A 85 14.60 -10.78 0.73
N PRO A 86 13.61 -11.60 1.10
CA PRO A 86 13.50 -12.15 2.44
C PRO A 86 14.81 -12.82 2.89
N PRO A 87 15.18 -12.74 4.18
CA PRO A 87 14.39 -12.26 5.32
C PRO A 87 14.56 -10.76 5.61
N PHE A 88 15.15 -9.97 4.71
CA PHE A 88 15.43 -8.57 5.00
C PHE A 88 14.25 -7.67 4.64
N VAL A 89 14.00 -6.69 5.50
CA VAL A 89 13.20 -5.50 5.19
C VAL A 89 14.15 -4.33 5.09
N ARG A 90 13.99 -3.52 4.04
CA ARG A 90 14.82 -2.32 3.83
C ARG A 90 13.97 -1.08 3.59
N GLU A 91 14.43 0.04 4.15
CA GLU A 91 13.90 1.37 3.87
C GLU A 91 15.04 2.35 3.62
N CYS A 92 14.76 3.39 2.83
CA CYS A 92 15.71 4.48 2.60
C CYS A 92 15.12 5.77 3.18
N VAL A 93 15.85 6.41 4.07
CA VAL A 93 15.45 7.68 4.70
C VAL A 93 16.56 8.72 4.51
N LEU A 94 16.20 9.99 4.58
CA LEU A 94 17.19 11.05 4.73
C LEU A 94 17.54 11.14 6.20
N ASP A 95 18.83 11.11 6.48
CA ASP A 95 19.34 11.29 7.82
C ASP A 95 19.21 12.77 8.21
N PRO A 96 18.50 13.13 9.30
CA PRO A 96 18.34 14.52 9.69
C PRO A 96 19.67 15.20 10.01
N ASP A 97 20.63 14.46 10.57
CA ASP A 97 21.89 15.03 11.05
C ASP A 97 22.85 15.37 9.90
N THR A 98 22.84 14.53 8.86
CA THR A 98 23.79 14.64 7.73
C THR A 98 23.16 15.10 6.43
N GLY A 99 21.83 15.10 6.33
CA GLY A 99 21.08 15.33 5.08
C GLY A 99 21.29 14.26 4.01
N LYS A 100 22.07 13.20 4.28
CA LYS A 100 22.39 12.14 3.31
C LYS A 100 21.38 11.00 3.38
N LYS A 101 21.20 10.30 2.26
CA LYS A 101 20.35 9.09 2.22
C LYS A 101 21.04 7.95 2.95
N VAL A 102 20.37 7.39 3.96
CA VAL A 102 20.81 6.21 4.70
C VAL A 102 19.85 5.05 4.43
N THR A 103 20.37 3.83 4.52
CA THR A 103 19.58 2.60 4.37
C THR A 103 19.33 2.01 5.75
N LEU A 104 18.06 1.83 6.07
CA LEU A 104 17.59 1.12 7.24
C LEU A 104 17.41 -0.35 6.85
N ILE A 105 18.00 -1.26 7.61
CA ILE A 105 17.86 -2.69 7.39
C ILE A 105 17.47 -3.36 8.70
N ARG A 106 16.50 -4.27 8.62
CA ARG A 106 16.13 -5.17 9.71
C ARG A 106 15.80 -6.55 9.16
N GLU A 107 15.78 -7.53 10.03
CA GLU A 107 15.28 -8.86 9.71
C GLU A 107 13.77 -8.95 10.01
N GLY A 108 13.09 -9.86 9.31
CA GLY A 108 11.72 -10.24 9.58
C GLY A 108 10.76 -9.99 8.41
N VAL A 109 9.48 -9.97 8.74
CA VAL A 109 8.40 -9.78 7.77
C VAL A 109 8.14 -8.28 7.56
N TYR A 110 7.69 -7.93 6.36
CA TYR A 110 7.18 -6.58 6.09
C TYR A 110 6.09 -6.23 7.11
N GLY A 111 6.20 -5.03 7.70
CA GLY A 111 5.16 -4.51 8.58
C GLY A 111 3.90 -4.13 7.80
N VAL A 112 2.88 -3.67 8.53
CA VAL A 112 1.71 -3.02 7.93
C VAL A 112 2.19 -1.87 7.05
N LYS A 113 1.59 -1.72 5.86
CA LYS A 113 1.95 -0.64 4.93
C LYS A 113 1.76 0.69 5.63
N THR A 114 2.83 1.49 5.70
CA THR A 114 2.75 2.84 6.23
C THR A 114 2.01 3.75 5.26
N LYS A 115 1.45 4.85 5.78
CA LYS A 115 0.85 5.92 4.95
C LYS A 115 1.76 6.37 3.81
N LYS A 116 3.04 6.58 4.10
CA LYS A 116 4.06 6.95 3.09
C LYS A 116 4.21 5.90 2.00
N HIS A 117 4.11 4.61 2.35
CA HIS A 117 4.12 3.53 1.37
C HIS A 117 2.92 3.60 0.44
N VAL A 118 1.72 3.83 0.99
CA VAL A 118 0.49 4.02 0.20
C VAL A 118 0.60 5.25 -0.70
N GLN A 119 1.07 6.39 -0.20
CA GLN A 119 1.31 7.59 -1.01
C GLN A 119 2.24 7.33 -2.20
N ASN A 120 3.31 6.55 -2.01
CA ASN A 120 4.19 6.15 -3.11
C ASN A 120 3.47 5.27 -4.14
N ILE A 121 2.57 4.39 -3.71
CA ILE A 121 1.73 3.58 -4.61
C ILE A 121 0.79 4.50 -5.40
N LEU A 122 0.11 5.43 -4.73
CA LEU A 122 -0.79 6.39 -5.37
C LEU A 122 -0.03 7.29 -6.37
N ALA A 123 1.15 7.78 -6.02
CA ALA A 123 1.99 8.58 -6.91
C ALA A 123 2.43 7.81 -8.17
N LYS A 124 2.72 6.51 -8.04
CA LYS A 124 3.01 5.65 -9.20
C LYS A 124 1.77 5.43 -10.08
N ILE A 125 0.60 5.23 -9.48
CA ILE A 125 -0.66 5.11 -10.21
C ILE A 125 -0.94 6.40 -10.99
N TRP A 126 -0.77 7.56 -10.34
CA TRP A 126 -0.94 8.86 -10.97
C TRP A 126 0.01 9.04 -12.16
N LEU A 127 1.31 8.77 -11.99
CA LEU A 127 2.29 8.86 -13.07
C LEU A 127 1.92 7.93 -14.23
N SER A 128 1.48 6.70 -13.94
CA SER A 128 1.08 5.73 -14.94
C SER A 128 -0.17 6.13 -15.71
N LYS A 129 -1.11 6.84 -15.08
CA LYS A 129 -2.39 7.23 -15.70
C LYS A 129 -2.32 8.55 -16.43
N THR A 130 -1.57 9.51 -15.88
CA THR A 130 -1.55 10.90 -16.36
C THR A 130 -0.27 11.25 -17.12
N GLY A 131 0.80 10.45 -17.00
CA GLY A 131 2.13 10.79 -17.48
C GLY A 131 2.83 11.91 -16.70
N ARG A 132 2.18 12.51 -15.68
CA ARG A 132 2.69 13.68 -14.94
C ARG A 132 3.28 13.25 -13.60
N ARG A 133 4.35 13.92 -13.16
CA ARG A 133 4.94 13.71 -11.82
C ARG A 133 4.18 14.54 -10.78
N ILE A 134 4.07 13.97 -9.58
CA ILE A 134 3.48 14.62 -8.40
C ILE A 134 4.52 15.52 -7.73
N ASN A 135 4.15 16.77 -7.43
CA ASN A 135 4.98 17.69 -6.65
C ASN A 135 4.74 17.54 -5.12
N GLY A 136 5.46 18.30 -4.29
CA GLY A 136 5.38 18.19 -2.83
C GLY A 136 3.97 18.43 -2.24
N ALA A 137 3.28 19.49 -2.69
CA ALA A 137 1.92 19.79 -2.23
C ALA A 137 0.93 18.69 -2.66
N GLN A 138 1.01 18.25 -3.92
CA GLN A 138 0.20 17.17 -4.45
C GLN A 138 0.45 15.85 -3.73
N TYR A 139 1.69 15.59 -3.29
CA TYR A 139 2.04 14.40 -2.50
C TYR A 139 1.36 14.41 -1.13
N GLY A 140 1.23 15.60 -0.53
CA GLY A 140 0.41 15.82 0.67
C GLY A 140 -1.05 15.41 0.46
N HIS A 141 -1.64 15.79 -0.68
CA HIS A 141 -3.03 15.41 -1.00
C HIS A 141 -3.22 13.89 -1.09
N LEU A 142 -2.25 13.16 -1.67
CA LEU A 142 -2.28 11.69 -1.68
C LEU A 142 -2.25 11.08 -0.27
N GLY A 143 -1.66 11.79 0.69
CA GLY A 143 -1.68 11.41 2.09
C GLY A 143 -3.08 11.50 2.68
N GLY A 144 -3.77 12.63 2.47
CA GLY A 144 -5.17 12.79 2.88
C GLY A 144 -6.08 11.74 2.24
N LEU A 145 -5.90 11.44 0.95
CA LEU A 145 -6.65 10.38 0.28
C LEU A 145 -6.43 9.01 0.91
N ALA A 146 -5.21 8.70 1.34
CA ALA A 146 -4.92 7.43 2.02
C ALA A 146 -5.55 7.35 3.41
N ASP A 147 -5.74 8.48 4.11
CA ASP A 147 -6.43 8.54 5.40
C ASP A 147 -7.94 8.32 5.20
N GLU A 148 -8.56 9.08 4.30
CA GLU A 148 -10.02 9.06 4.07
C GLU A 148 -10.51 7.73 3.48
N TRP A 149 -9.78 7.18 2.51
CA TRP A 149 -10.16 5.93 1.84
C TRP A 149 -9.69 4.67 2.58
N GLY A 150 -8.83 4.84 3.58
CA GLY A 150 -8.13 3.74 4.24
C GLY A 150 -6.97 3.17 3.40
N MET A 151 -5.89 2.81 4.09
CA MET A 151 -4.62 2.39 3.47
C MET A 151 -4.74 1.19 2.53
N GLU A 152 -5.68 0.29 2.78
CA GLU A 152 -5.89 -0.92 1.99
C GLU A 152 -6.65 -0.66 0.68
N LYS A 153 -7.73 0.15 0.76
CA LYS A 153 -8.63 0.39 -0.36
C LYS A 153 -8.22 1.58 -1.23
N ALA A 154 -7.46 2.54 -0.68
CA ALA A 154 -7.05 3.75 -1.38
C ALA A 154 -6.44 3.49 -2.78
N PRO A 155 -5.54 2.51 -2.99
CA PRO A 155 -5.00 2.23 -4.33
C PRO A 155 -6.04 1.77 -5.35
N GLU A 156 -7.09 1.06 -4.93
CA GLU A 156 -8.17 0.64 -5.82
C GLU A 156 -9.12 1.78 -6.14
N ILE A 157 -9.57 2.52 -5.11
CA ILE A 157 -10.44 3.69 -5.27
C ILE A 157 -9.77 4.71 -6.18
N PHE A 158 -8.48 4.99 -5.98
CA PHE A 158 -7.75 5.94 -6.82
C PHE A 158 -7.66 5.51 -8.29
N LYS A 159 -7.42 4.21 -8.55
CA LYS A 159 -7.45 3.67 -9.92
C LYS A 159 -8.82 3.81 -10.54
N LEU A 160 -9.88 3.56 -9.77
CA LEU A 160 -11.26 3.67 -10.24
C LEU A 160 -11.58 5.11 -10.65
N VAL A 161 -11.26 6.09 -9.79
CA VAL A 161 -11.44 7.52 -10.07
C VAL A 161 -10.69 7.95 -11.34
N LEU A 162 -9.43 7.51 -11.52
CA LEU A 162 -8.63 7.89 -12.68
C LEU A 162 -9.00 7.12 -13.97
N ASN A 163 -9.67 5.97 -13.86
CA ASN A 163 -10.14 5.21 -15.02
C ASN A 163 -11.49 5.72 -15.54
N ASP A 164 -12.32 6.28 -14.65
CA ASP A 164 -13.65 6.77 -14.98
C ASP A 164 -13.83 8.20 -14.44
N VAL A 165 -13.00 9.09 -14.99
CA VAL A 165 -13.04 10.53 -14.68
C VAL A 165 -14.42 11.12 -14.95
N PRO A 166 -15.13 10.81 -16.05
CA PRO A 166 -16.48 11.34 -16.28
C PRO A 166 -17.47 11.01 -15.17
N ALA A 167 -17.50 9.75 -14.69
CA ALA A 167 -18.38 9.37 -13.59
C ALA A 167 -18.01 10.07 -12.28
N PHE A 168 -16.70 10.17 -11.97
CA PHE A 168 -16.24 10.93 -10.81
C PHE A 168 -16.65 12.40 -10.88
N MET A 169 -16.48 13.04 -12.04
CA MET A 169 -16.87 14.43 -12.24
C MET A 169 -18.38 14.65 -12.15
N ALA A 170 -19.19 13.70 -12.60
CA ALA A 170 -20.65 13.75 -12.45
C ALA A 170 -21.05 13.75 -10.97
N GLY A 171 -20.48 12.84 -10.16
CA GLY A 171 -20.71 12.82 -8.72
C GLY A 171 -20.21 14.08 -8.01
N ALA A 172 -19.04 14.59 -8.40
CA ALA A 172 -18.51 15.83 -7.85
C ALA A 172 -19.40 17.04 -8.17
N LYS A 173 -19.98 17.11 -9.38
CA LYS A 173 -20.96 18.16 -9.76
C LYS A 173 -22.19 18.15 -8.86
N ILE A 174 -22.72 16.96 -8.56
CA ILE A 174 -23.85 16.81 -7.65
C ILE A 174 -23.49 17.33 -6.25
N GLN A 175 -22.31 16.96 -5.73
CA GLN A 175 -21.85 17.44 -4.42
C GLN A 175 -21.63 18.97 -4.39
N ILE A 176 -21.10 19.55 -5.46
CA ILE A 176 -20.95 21.01 -5.59
C ILE A 176 -22.31 21.70 -5.53
N ALA A 177 -23.30 21.19 -6.29
CA ALA A 177 -24.65 21.74 -6.28
C ALA A 177 -25.31 21.66 -4.89
N LEU A 178 -25.10 20.56 -4.15
CA LEU A 178 -25.61 20.39 -2.79
C LEU A 178 -24.97 21.36 -1.78
N LEU A 179 -23.71 21.74 -1.99
CA LEU A 179 -23.01 22.71 -1.13
C LEU A 179 -23.45 24.15 -1.39
N GLY A 180 -24.23 24.42 -2.45
CA GLY A 180 -24.58 25.78 -2.87
C GLY A 180 -23.38 26.60 -3.33
N ASP A 181 -22.26 25.94 -3.65
CA ASP A 181 -21.05 26.59 -4.14
C ASP A 181 -21.27 26.88 -5.64
N GLU A 182 -21.48 28.15 -6.01
CA GLU A 182 -21.52 28.59 -7.42
C GLU A 182 -20.13 28.47 -8.11
N GLY A 183 -19.17 27.82 -7.45
CA GLY A 183 -17.79 27.68 -7.84
C GLY A 183 -17.59 27.43 -9.33
N TYR A 184 -16.63 28.14 -9.90
CA TYR A 184 -16.22 28.01 -11.28
C TYR A 184 -15.84 26.55 -11.60
N PHE A 185 -16.61 25.93 -12.50
CA PHE A 185 -16.20 24.70 -13.17
C PHE A 185 -14.97 25.01 -14.01
N ARG A 186 -13.78 24.76 -13.46
CA ARG A 186 -12.59 24.68 -14.30
C ARG A 186 -12.71 23.40 -15.09
N TYR A 187 -12.90 23.54 -16.40
CA TYR A 187 -12.67 22.45 -17.33
C TYR A 187 -11.21 22.01 -17.12
N TYR A 188 -11.06 20.80 -16.59
CA TYR A 188 -9.75 20.18 -16.44
C TYR A 188 -9.41 19.54 -17.77
N ASP A 189 -8.20 19.79 -18.29
CA ASP A 189 -7.78 19.32 -19.62
C ASP A 189 -8.09 17.82 -19.81
N ASP A 190 -7.60 16.99 -18.88
CA ASP A 190 -7.74 15.52 -18.96
C ASP A 190 -8.04 14.85 -17.61
N PHE A 191 -7.48 15.37 -16.51
CA PHE A 191 -7.59 14.78 -15.17
C PHE A 191 -7.82 15.86 -14.10
N PRO A 192 -8.70 15.61 -13.12
CA PRO A 192 -8.89 16.54 -12.01
C PRO A 192 -7.61 16.64 -11.17
N PRO A 193 -7.25 17.82 -10.65
CA PRO A 193 -6.09 18.00 -9.80
C PRO A 193 -6.26 17.20 -8.50
N THR A 194 -5.16 16.74 -7.91
CA THR A 194 -5.23 15.90 -6.69
C THR A 194 -5.92 16.57 -5.51
N SER A 195 -5.88 17.91 -5.43
CA SER A 195 -6.64 18.68 -4.44
C SER A 195 -8.16 18.56 -4.64
N PHE A 196 -8.62 18.54 -5.89
CA PHE A 196 -10.04 18.37 -6.22
C PHE A 196 -10.50 16.95 -5.89
N ILE A 197 -9.69 15.95 -6.24
CA ILE A 197 -9.97 14.55 -5.87
C ILE A 197 -10.07 14.40 -4.35
N LEU A 198 -9.16 15.05 -3.59
CA LEU A 198 -9.20 15.06 -2.13
C LEU A 198 -10.45 15.76 -1.57
N ARG A 199 -10.83 16.91 -2.13
CA ARG A 199 -12.02 17.65 -1.69
C ARG A 199 -13.30 16.82 -1.86
N PHE A 200 -13.41 16.08 -2.96
CA PHE A 200 -14.57 15.25 -3.29
C PHE A 200 -14.27 13.75 -3.11
N ASN A 201 -13.49 13.41 -2.08
CA ASN A 201 -13.04 12.04 -1.84
C ASN A 201 -14.20 11.05 -1.63
N SER A 202 -15.33 11.50 -1.09
CA SER A 202 -16.52 10.69 -0.83
C SER A 202 -17.14 10.14 -2.11
N VAL A 203 -17.07 10.88 -3.22
CA VAL A 203 -17.51 10.38 -4.55
C VAL A 203 -16.70 9.14 -4.95
N GLY A 204 -15.38 9.16 -4.70
CA GLY A 204 -14.52 8.01 -4.98
C GLY A 204 -14.89 6.78 -4.15
N ILE A 205 -15.26 6.97 -2.88
CA ILE A 205 -15.74 5.89 -2.00
C ILE A 205 -17.05 5.32 -2.56
N GLU A 206 -18.01 6.18 -2.91
CA GLU A 206 -19.31 5.76 -3.45
C GLU A 206 -19.15 4.97 -4.76
N MET A 207 -18.33 5.44 -5.70
CA MET A 207 -18.02 4.71 -6.93
C MET A 207 -17.48 3.30 -6.65
N HIS A 208 -16.62 3.16 -5.64
CA HIS A 208 -16.06 1.87 -5.27
C HIS A 208 -17.12 0.95 -4.63
N LEU A 209 -17.96 1.48 -3.75
CA LEU A 209 -19.07 0.71 -3.15
C LEU A 209 -20.06 0.23 -4.22
N MET A 210 -20.44 1.09 -5.17
CA MET A 210 -21.32 0.70 -6.28
C MET A 210 -20.70 -0.41 -7.13
N LYS A 211 -19.39 -0.35 -7.37
CA LYS A 211 -18.65 -1.41 -8.08
C LYS A 211 -18.66 -2.73 -7.30
N GLU A 212 -18.43 -2.70 -5.99
CA GLU A 212 -18.48 -3.89 -5.13
C GLU A 212 -19.89 -4.50 -5.09
N GLN A 213 -20.93 -3.67 -4.94
CA GLN A 213 -22.34 -4.11 -4.94
C GLN A 213 -22.75 -4.75 -6.26
N LYS A 214 -22.34 -4.16 -7.39
CA LYS A 214 -22.57 -4.73 -8.72
C LYS A 214 -21.88 -6.09 -8.87
N ALA A 215 -20.64 -6.21 -8.42
CA ALA A 215 -19.90 -7.48 -8.47
C ALA A 215 -20.52 -8.56 -7.56
N TYR A 216 -21.00 -8.17 -6.38
CA TYR A 216 -21.69 -9.08 -5.45
C TYR A 216 -23.01 -9.59 -6.04
N SER A 217 -23.81 -8.69 -6.61
CA SER A 217 -25.11 -9.02 -7.22
C SER A 217 -24.94 -9.97 -8.42
N ALA A 218 -23.88 -9.80 -9.22
CA ALA A 218 -23.58 -10.71 -10.31
C ALA A 218 -23.24 -12.14 -9.82
N LYS A 219 -22.47 -12.25 -8.72
CA LYS A 219 -22.09 -13.55 -8.13
C LYS A 219 -23.28 -14.27 -7.50
N SER A 220 -24.18 -13.53 -6.84
CA SER A 220 -25.37 -14.13 -6.23
C SER A 220 -26.31 -14.69 -7.28
N SER A 221 -26.53 -13.98 -8.41
CA SER A 221 -27.34 -14.48 -9.52
C SER A 221 -26.79 -15.77 -10.13
N GLN A 222 -25.47 -15.89 -10.28
CA GLN A 222 -24.83 -17.12 -10.81
C GLN A 222 -25.03 -18.32 -9.88
N LYS A 223 -24.92 -18.12 -8.56
CA LYS A 223 -25.12 -19.19 -7.57
C LYS A 223 -26.55 -19.72 -7.57
N THR A 224 -27.53 -18.85 -7.74
CA THR A 224 -28.95 -19.26 -7.84
C THR A 224 -29.19 -20.11 -9.09
N LEU A 225 -28.61 -19.73 -10.23
CA LEU A 225 -28.72 -20.51 -11.47
C LEU A 225 -28.07 -21.89 -11.37
N SER A 226 -26.88 -22.00 -10.77
CA SER A 226 -26.20 -23.30 -10.58
C SER A 226 -26.96 -24.23 -9.63
N THR A 227 -27.71 -23.67 -8.67
CA THR A 227 -28.49 -24.48 -7.72
C THR A 227 -29.72 -25.08 -8.42
N LEU A 228 -30.36 -24.32 -9.32
CA LEU A 228 -31.52 -24.80 -10.08
C LEU A 228 -31.16 -25.91 -11.09
N THR A 229 -29.92 -25.95 -11.59
CA THR A 229 -29.48 -27.00 -12.53
C THR A 229 -29.21 -28.36 -11.89
N HIS A 230 -29.01 -28.44 -10.57
CA HIS A 230 -28.73 -29.71 -9.86
C HIS A 230 -29.98 -30.42 -9.32
N ILE A 231 -31.17 -29.86 -9.55
CA ILE A 231 -32.46 -30.45 -9.10
C ILE A 231 -33.14 -31.22 -10.25
N LYS A 232 -32.45 -31.45 -11.38
CA LYS A 232 -32.90 -32.28 -12.50
C LYS A 232 -32.06 -33.54 -12.59
#